data_AF-A0A4C1W1I5-F1
#
_entry.id   AF-A0A4C1W1I5-F1
#
_cell.length_a   1.000
_cell.length_b   1.000
_cell.length_c   1.000
_cell.angle_alpha   90.00
_cell.angle_beta   90.00
_cell.angle_gamma   90.00
#
_symmetry.space_group_name_H-M   'P 1'
#
loop_
_entity.id
_entity.type
_entity.pdbx_description
1 polymer ?
#
loop_
_entity_poly.entity_id
_entity_poly.type
_entity_poly.pdbx_seq_one_letter_code
_entity_poly.pdbx_strand_id
1 'polypeptide(L)'
;MKTETLIKCLKELQGARYNTQDVAGKNHANADKILNLIFELGKNKTTFIESEKKEIGILLGGAIKPIKFSIEHVACRYRTRLESAVLRKRSALEFLFNEYGQFPAGDSLLATKFAENNLKESVDLLDDIIEKWADVEDSDEGQSDRETQLSGLPKSHTWWFN
;
A
#
# COMPACT_ATOMS: atom_id res chain seq x y z
N MET A 1 1.98 -16.51 10.20
CA MET A 1 1.52 -16.66 8.81
C MET A 1 1.47 -15.37 7.97
N LYS A 2 0.63 -14.34 8.27
CA LYS A 2 0.58 -13.13 7.41
C LYS A 2 1.89 -12.31 7.40
N THR A 3 2.57 -12.18 8.54
CA THR A 3 3.89 -11.52 8.65
C THR A 3 4.99 -12.22 7.84
N GLU A 4 5.12 -13.54 7.97
CA GLU A 4 6.09 -14.34 7.19
C GLU A 4 5.81 -14.23 5.68
N THR A 5 4.53 -14.16 5.31
CA THR A 5 4.12 -13.95 3.91
C THR A 5 4.56 -12.57 3.42
N LEU A 6 4.39 -11.52 4.23
CA LEU A 6 4.88 -10.17 3.90
C LEU A 6 6.40 -10.17 3.70
N ILE A 7 7.17 -10.73 4.64
CA ILE A 7 8.63 -10.82 4.54
C ILE A 7 9.05 -11.56 3.27
N LYS A 8 8.40 -12.69 2.97
CA LYS A 8 8.67 -13.46 1.74
C LYS A 8 8.42 -12.61 0.49
N CYS A 9 7.28 -11.94 0.40
CA CYS A 9 6.95 -11.11 -0.76
C CYS A 9 7.90 -9.91 -0.91
N LEU A 10 8.32 -9.31 0.20
CA LEU A 10 9.29 -8.22 0.17
C LEU A 10 10.67 -8.68 -0.33
N LYS A 11 11.14 -9.87 0.09
CA LYS A 11 12.39 -10.47 -0.41
C LYS A 11 12.32 -10.74 -1.91
N GLU A 12 11.19 -11.27 -2.38
CA GLU A 12 10.94 -11.52 -3.81
C GLU A 12 10.99 -10.21 -4.62
N LEU A 13 10.42 -9.12 -4.09
CA LEU A 13 10.39 -7.82 -4.76
C LEU A 13 11.76 -7.13 -4.77
N GLN A 14 12.54 -7.22 -3.70
CA GLN A 14 13.89 -6.63 -3.62
C GLN A 14 14.85 -7.23 -4.65
N GLY A 15 14.67 -8.51 -5.01
CA GLY A 15 15.48 -9.19 -6.02
C GLY A 15 15.10 -8.88 -7.47
N ALA A 16 14.03 -8.11 -7.69
CA ALA A 16 13.48 -7.94 -9.03
C ALA A 16 14.23 -6.90 -9.88
N ARG A 17 14.53 -7.26 -11.14
CA ARG A 17 15.22 -6.40 -12.12
C ARG A 17 14.24 -5.91 -13.18
N TYR A 18 14.16 -4.60 -13.44
CA TYR A 18 13.19 -3.98 -14.36
C TYR A 18 13.62 -4.04 -15.83
N ASN A 19 14.10 -5.19 -16.29
CA ASN A 19 14.82 -5.29 -17.57
C ASN A 19 13.90 -5.66 -18.74
N THR A 20 12.65 -6.06 -18.48
CA THR A 20 11.65 -6.41 -19.50
C THR A 20 10.24 -6.06 -19.04
N GLN A 21 9.31 -5.90 -20.00
CA GLN A 21 7.90 -5.57 -19.75
C GLN A 21 7.17 -6.62 -18.88
N ASP A 22 7.43 -7.91 -19.11
CA ASP A 22 6.86 -9.00 -18.28
C ASP A 22 7.33 -8.94 -16.83
N VAL A 23 8.59 -8.58 -16.62
CA VAL A 23 9.13 -8.44 -15.26
C VAL A 23 8.57 -7.19 -14.59
N ALA A 24 8.37 -6.09 -15.33
CA ALA A 24 7.66 -4.91 -14.81
C ALA A 24 6.22 -5.24 -14.38
N GLY A 25 5.48 -6.02 -15.19
CA GLY A 25 4.13 -6.48 -14.86
C GLY A 25 4.07 -7.37 -13.60
N LYS A 26 5.00 -8.32 -13.47
CA LYS A 26 5.12 -9.15 -12.25
C LYS A 26 5.47 -8.33 -11.01
N ASN A 27 6.34 -7.34 -11.14
CA ASN A 27 6.71 -6.46 -10.04
C ASN A 27 5.55 -5.58 -9.57
N HIS A 28 4.71 -5.12 -10.50
CA HIS A 28 3.47 -4.41 -10.19
C HIS A 28 2.52 -5.28 -9.36
N ALA A 29 2.29 -6.54 -9.78
CA ALA A 29 1.46 -7.48 -9.03
C ALA A 29 2.03 -7.79 -7.63
N ASN A 30 3.35 -7.89 -7.51
CA ASN A 30 4.02 -8.10 -6.22
C ASN A 30 3.90 -6.89 -5.28
N ALA A 31 4.07 -5.67 -5.81
CA ALA A 31 3.88 -4.44 -5.04
C ALA A 31 2.42 -4.31 -4.55
N ASP A 32 1.44 -4.62 -5.40
CA ASP A 32 0.03 -4.66 -5.03
C ASP A 32 -0.26 -5.70 -3.94
N LYS A 33 0.36 -6.87 -4.03
CA LYS A 33 0.27 -7.91 -2.99
C LYS A 33 0.84 -7.42 -1.65
N ILE A 34 1.97 -6.72 -1.67
CA ILE A 34 2.58 -6.15 -0.47
C ILE A 34 1.67 -5.09 0.17
N LEU A 35 1.13 -4.16 -0.62
CA LEU A 35 0.19 -3.15 -0.13
C LEU A 35 -1.07 -3.78 0.49
N ASN A 36 -1.61 -4.83 -0.14
CA ASN A 36 -2.73 -5.57 0.44
C ASN A 36 -2.36 -6.29 1.74
N LEU A 37 -1.16 -6.85 1.84
CA LEU A 37 -0.69 -7.47 3.08
C LEU A 37 -0.51 -6.45 4.21
N ILE A 38 0.05 -5.26 3.90
CA ILE A 38 0.18 -4.16 4.86
C ILE A 38 -1.21 -3.70 5.33
N PHE A 39 -2.14 -3.50 4.40
CA PHE A 39 -3.52 -3.16 4.72
C PHE A 39 -4.15 -4.17 5.69
N GLU A 40 -4.02 -5.46 5.38
CA GLU A 40 -4.55 -6.54 6.21
C GLU A 40 -3.88 -6.61 7.59
N LEU A 41 -2.57 -6.40 7.67
CA LEU A 41 -1.83 -6.45 8.94
C LEU A 41 -2.19 -5.26 9.84
N GLY A 42 -2.28 -4.05 9.28
CA GLY A 42 -2.71 -2.84 9.97
C GLY A 42 -4.18 -2.90 10.41
N LYS A 43 -5.08 -3.34 9.53
CA LYS A 43 -6.50 -3.58 9.85
C LYS A 43 -6.66 -4.54 11.04
N ASN A 44 -5.83 -5.59 11.10
CA ASN A 44 -5.84 -6.56 12.20
C ASN A 44 -5.00 -6.13 13.43
N LYS A 45 -4.43 -4.92 13.42
CA LYS A 45 -3.56 -4.38 14.49
C LYS A 45 -2.44 -5.35 14.88
N THR A 46 -1.80 -5.95 13.87
CA THR A 46 -0.78 -6.97 14.09
C THR A 46 0.40 -6.37 14.84
N THR A 47 0.78 -6.99 15.96
CA THR A 47 1.98 -6.59 16.70
C THR A 47 3.18 -7.36 16.17
N PHE A 48 4.26 -6.65 15.86
CA PHE A 48 5.51 -7.22 15.39
C PHE A 48 6.53 -7.27 16.53
N ILE A 49 7.32 -8.35 16.58
CA ILE A 49 8.50 -8.39 17.46
C ILE A 49 9.64 -7.57 16.85
N GLU A 50 10.63 -7.18 17.66
CA GLU A 50 11.71 -6.30 17.21
C GLU A 50 12.53 -6.86 16.03
N SER A 51 12.74 -8.17 15.97
CA SER A 51 13.41 -8.81 14.83
C SER A 51 12.60 -8.68 13.54
N GLU A 52 11.27 -8.84 13.61
CA GLU A 52 10.37 -8.65 12.47
C GLU A 52 10.35 -7.19 12.03
N LYS A 53 10.23 -6.24 12.96
CA LYS A 53 10.27 -4.79 12.63
C LYS A 53 11.53 -4.43 11.87
N LYS A 54 12.69 -4.90 12.35
CA LYS A 54 13.99 -4.65 11.71
C LYS A 54 14.05 -5.27 10.30
N GLU A 55 13.62 -6.51 10.15
CA GLU A 55 13.62 -7.18 8.84
C GLU A 55 12.66 -6.51 7.85
N ILE A 56 11.43 -6.24 8.28
CA ILE A 56 10.39 -5.56 7.49
C ILE A 56 10.86 -4.15 7.11
N GLY A 57 11.43 -3.38 8.04
CA GLY A 57 11.91 -2.03 7.78
C GLY A 57 13.02 -1.98 6.73
N ILE A 58 14.02 -2.87 6.82
CA ILE A 58 15.08 -3.00 5.82
C ILE A 58 14.49 -3.35 4.44
N LEU A 59 13.62 -4.35 4.40
CA LEU A 59 13.06 -4.83 3.14
C LEU A 59 12.11 -3.81 2.49
N LEU A 60 11.26 -3.14 3.29
CA LEU A 60 10.39 -2.06 2.82
C LEU A 60 11.18 -0.88 2.29
N GLY A 61 12.30 -0.51 2.93
CA GLY A 61 13.20 0.53 2.42
C GLY A 61 13.67 0.27 0.99
N GLY A 62 13.93 -1.00 0.65
CA GLY A 62 14.26 -1.41 -0.72
C GLY A 62 13.06 -1.49 -1.68
N ALA A 63 11.85 -1.62 -1.16
CA ALA A 63 10.61 -1.79 -1.93
C ALA A 63 9.88 -0.48 -2.27
N ILE A 64 10.32 0.68 -1.74
CA ILE A 64 9.62 1.97 -1.93
C ILE A 64 9.44 2.32 -3.41
N LYS A 65 10.51 2.23 -4.21
CA LYS A 65 10.45 2.55 -5.65
C LYS A 65 9.45 1.67 -6.41
N PRO A 66 9.48 0.33 -6.26
CA PRO A 66 8.42 -0.53 -6.80
C PRO A 66 7.00 -0.15 -6.36
N ILE A 67 6.82 0.21 -5.09
CA ILE A 67 5.52 0.61 -4.54
C ILE A 67 5.03 1.90 -5.22
N LYS A 68 5.89 2.93 -5.34
CA LYS A 68 5.57 4.18 -6.04
C LYS A 68 5.14 3.92 -7.48
N PHE A 69 5.95 3.16 -8.22
CA PHE A 69 5.64 2.82 -9.60
C PHE A 69 4.30 2.09 -9.74
N SER A 70 3.98 1.20 -8.78
CA SER A 70 2.68 0.52 -8.75
C SER A 70 1.51 1.50 -8.65
N ILE A 71 1.65 2.53 -7.81
CA ILE A 71 0.62 3.54 -7.55
C ILE A 71 0.48 4.52 -8.71
N GLU A 72 1.58 4.94 -9.31
CA GLU A 72 1.57 5.77 -10.52
C GLU A 72 0.87 5.04 -11.68
N HIS A 73 1.14 3.74 -11.84
CA HIS A 73 0.46 2.92 -12.83
C HIS A 73 -1.04 2.79 -12.55
N VAL A 74 -1.44 2.78 -11.27
CA VAL A 74 -2.85 2.89 -10.87
C VAL A 74 -3.40 4.21 -11.40
N ALA A 75 -2.80 5.38 -11.14
CA ALA A 75 -3.26 6.67 -11.67
C ALA A 75 -3.45 6.70 -13.19
N CYS A 76 -2.53 6.11 -13.95
CA CYS A 76 -2.58 6.13 -15.41
C CYS A 76 -3.69 5.27 -16.02
N ARG A 77 -4.28 4.32 -15.28
CA ARG A 77 -5.40 3.53 -15.81
C ARG A 77 -6.66 4.39 -15.88
N TYR A 78 -7.28 4.44 -17.05
CA TYR A 78 -8.63 5.01 -17.23
C TYR A 78 -9.61 4.34 -16.27
N ARG A 79 -10.04 5.10 -15.26
CA ARG A 79 -11.10 4.69 -14.33
C ARG A 79 -12.41 5.30 -14.77
N THR A 80 -13.49 4.57 -14.50
CA THR A 80 -14.87 5.05 -14.63
C THR A 80 -15.60 5.07 -13.29
N ARG A 81 -14.98 4.51 -12.22
CA ARG A 81 -15.52 4.44 -10.85
C ARG A 81 -14.40 4.27 -9.82
N LEU A 82 -14.73 4.49 -8.55
CA LEU A 82 -13.82 4.32 -7.42
C LEU A 82 -13.78 2.85 -6.94
N GLU A 83 -12.71 2.14 -7.29
CA GLU A 83 -12.54 0.75 -6.86
C GLU A 83 -12.02 0.64 -5.41
N SER A 84 -12.48 -0.37 -4.67
CA SER A 84 -12.01 -0.69 -3.30
C SER A 84 -10.48 -0.87 -3.21
N ALA A 85 -9.84 -1.28 -4.31
CA ALA A 85 -8.40 -1.44 -4.39
C ALA A 85 -7.64 -0.11 -4.22
N VAL A 86 -8.20 1.02 -4.66
CA VAL A 86 -7.61 2.36 -4.48
C VAL A 86 -7.62 2.73 -2.99
N LEU A 87 -8.77 2.55 -2.34
CA LEU A 87 -8.97 2.83 -0.91
C LEU A 87 -8.06 1.97 -0.02
N ARG A 88 -7.92 0.67 -0.36
CA ARG A 88 -7.00 -0.24 0.34
C ARG A 88 -5.54 0.18 0.20
N LYS A 89 -5.10 0.56 -1.01
CA LYS A 89 -3.74 1.06 -1.24
C LYS A 89 -3.45 2.32 -0.45
N ARG A 90 -4.38 3.28 -0.48
CA ARG A 90 -4.26 4.53 0.27
C ARG A 90 -4.19 4.28 1.78
N SER A 91 -5.01 3.37 2.29
CA SER A 91 -4.97 2.92 3.70
C SER A 91 -3.67 2.21 4.06
N ALA A 92 -3.13 1.39 3.15
CA ALA A 92 -1.84 0.75 3.36
C ALA A 92 -0.71 1.77 3.51
N LEU A 93 -0.70 2.84 2.70
CA LEU A 93 0.26 3.94 2.86
C LEU A 93 0.09 4.66 4.19
N GLU A 94 -1.16 4.88 4.64
CA GLU A 94 -1.42 5.48 5.94
C GLU A 94 -0.86 4.62 7.09
N PHE A 95 -1.05 3.30 7.03
CA PHE A 95 -0.42 2.36 7.98
C PHE A 95 1.11 2.41 7.92
N LEU A 96 1.67 2.49 6.71
CA LEU A 96 3.12 2.64 6.55
C LEU A 96 3.64 3.88 7.27
N PHE A 97 3.01 5.05 7.05
CA PHE A 97 3.44 6.30 7.67
C PHE A 97 3.25 6.31 9.18
N ASN A 98 2.07 5.93 9.66
CA ASN A 98 1.68 6.12 11.05
C ASN A 98 2.17 5.02 11.97
N GLU A 99 2.21 3.77 11.49
CA GLU A 99 2.58 2.62 12.31
C GLU A 99 3.99 2.12 12.00
N TYR A 100 4.32 1.95 10.71
CA TYR A 100 5.58 1.27 10.34
C TYR A 100 6.74 2.25 10.14
N GLY A 101 6.48 3.55 10.10
CA GLY A 101 7.48 4.59 9.92
C GLY A 101 8.59 4.57 10.98
N GLN A 102 8.29 4.03 12.17
CA GLN A 102 9.23 3.88 13.28
C GLN A 102 10.10 2.61 13.18
N PHE A 103 9.93 1.79 12.14
CA PHE A 103 10.71 0.56 12.01
C PHE A 103 12.16 0.88 11.62
N PRO A 104 13.16 0.18 12.19
CA PRO A 104 14.55 0.33 11.78
C PRO A 104 14.74 -0.09 10.32
N ALA A 105 15.39 0.75 9.51
CA ALA A 105 15.64 0.53 8.08
C ALA A 105 17.12 0.78 7.75
N GLY A 106 18.00 -0.04 8.32
CA GLY A 106 19.45 0.14 8.24
C GLY A 106 19.91 1.23 9.22
N ASP A 107 20.53 2.28 8.68
CA ASP A 107 21.09 3.38 9.48
C ASP A 107 20.08 4.49 9.82
N SER A 108 18.82 4.33 9.40
CA SER A 108 17.74 5.30 9.64
C SER A 108 16.42 4.61 9.98
N LEU A 109 15.39 5.41 10.25
CA LEU A 109 14.00 4.92 10.33
C LEU A 109 13.40 4.78 8.93
N LEU A 110 12.36 3.95 8.83
CA LEU A 110 11.63 3.76 7.59
C LEU A 110 10.92 5.05 7.12
N ALA A 111 10.44 5.87 8.06
CA ALA A 111 9.87 7.19 7.76
C ALA A 111 10.86 8.11 7.01
N THR A 112 12.14 8.07 7.38
CA THR A 112 13.19 8.81 6.67
C THR A 112 13.32 8.32 5.23
N LYS A 113 13.27 7.00 5.01
CA LYS A 113 13.29 6.42 3.66
C LYS A 113 12.08 6.81 2.83
N PHE A 114 10.90 6.90 3.43
CA PHE A 114 9.70 7.37 2.75
C PHE A 114 9.83 8.83 2.31
N ALA A 115 10.38 9.69 3.17
CA ALA A 115 10.63 11.09 2.84
C ALA A 115 11.68 11.24 1.72
N GLU A 116 12.82 10.54 1.82
CA GLU A 116 13.90 10.55 0.81
C GLU A 116 13.43 10.14 -0.60
N ASN A 117 12.39 9.30 -0.69
CA ASN A 117 11.85 8.81 -1.95
C ASN A 117 10.55 9.52 -2.36
N ASN A 118 10.14 10.59 -1.66
CA ASN A 118 8.88 11.31 -1.88
C ASN A 118 7.66 10.37 -1.95
N LEU A 119 7.53 9.40 -1.03
CA LEU A 119 6.36 8.49 -1.04
C LEU A 119 5.04 9.23 -0.77
N LYS A 120 5.12 10.45 -0.20
CA LYS A 120 3.96 11.34 0.01
C LYS A 120 3.27 11.73 -1.30
N GLU A 121 4.00 11.89 -2.41
CA GLU A 121 3.39 12.15 -3.72
C GLU A 121 2.43 11.02 -4.14
N SER A 122 2.74 9.78 -3.78
CA SER A 122 1.87 8.64 -4.08
C SER A 122 0.61 8.62 -3.20
N VAL A 123 0.65 9.23 -2.02
CA VAL A 123 -0.55 9.49 -1.22
C VAL A 123 -1.43 10.53 -1.90
N ASP A 124 -0.84 11.66 -2.28
CA ASP A 124 -1.58 12.77 -2.88
C ASP A 124 -2.24 12.34 -4.20
N LEU A 125 -1.53 11.56 -5.02
CA LEU A 125 -2.06 10.99 -6.26
C LEU A 125 -3.24 10.03 -6.01
N LEU A 126 -3.25 9.27 -4.92
CA LEU A 126 -4.38 8.42 -4.57
C LEU A 126 -5.55 9.24 -4.03
N ASP A 127 -5.28 10.30 -3.26
CA ASP A 127 -6.30 11.22 -2.75
C ASP A 127 -7.00 11.94 -3.92
N ASP A 128 -6.26 12.41 -4.93
CA ASP A 128 -6.83 12.99 -6.17
C ASP A 128 -7.75 12.01 -6.92
N ILE A 129 -7.38 10.72 -6.99
CA ILE A 129 -8.22 9.69 -7.61
C ILE A 129 -9.48 9.47 -6.78
N ILE A 130 -9.37 9.43 -5.46
CA ILE A 130 -10.51 9.22 -4.57
C ILE A 130 -11.49 10.37 -4.72
N GLU A 131 -11.02 11.62 -4.63
CA GLU A 131 -11.84 12.82 -4.78
C GLU A 131 -12.55 12.85 -6.15
N LYS A 132 -11.81 12.58 -7.23
CA LYS A 132 -12.37 12.61 -8.60
C LYS A 132 -13.49 11.60 -8.84
N TRP A 133 -13.47 10.46 -8.15
CA TRP A 133 -14.38 9.34 -8.42
C TRP A 133 -15.32 9.01 -7.26
N ALA A 134 -15.29 9.78 -6.17
CA ALA A 134 -16.17 9.58 -5.00
C ALA A 134 -17.65 9.82 -5.34
N ASP A 135 -17.93 10.81 -6.18
CA ASP A 135 -19.30 11.26 -6.53
C ASP A 135 -19.91 10.50 -7.72
N VAL A 136 -19.15 9.64 -8.38
CA VAL A 136 -19.69 8.84 -9.48
C VAL A 136 -20.47 7.69 -8.86
N GLU A 137 -21.81 7.80 -8.87
CA GLU A 137 -22.76 6.82 -8.33
C GLU A 137 -22.28 5.38 -8.62
N ASP A 138 -21.71 4.74 -7.61
CA ASP A 138 -21.49 3.30 -7.62
C ASP A 138 -22.90 2.71 -7.62
N SER A 139 -23.32 2.09 -8.73
CA SER A 139 -24.55 1.30 -8.76
C SER A 139 -24.62 0.39 -7.54
N ASP A 140 -25.77 0.28 -6.87
CA ASP A 140 -25.98 -0.44 -5.60
C ASP A 140 -25.24 -1.80 -5.47
N GLU A 141 -25.06 -2.52 -6.57
CA GLU A 141 -24.33 -3.80 -6.61
C GLU A 141 -22.84 -3.70 -6.22
N GLY A 142 -22.17 -2.58 -6.48
CA GLY A 142 -20.74 -2.40 -6.16
C GLY A 142 -20.46 -1.91 -4.74
N GLN A 143 -21.45 -1.26 -4.12
CA GLN A 143 -21.30 -0.64 -2.81
C GLN A 143 -21.22 -1.69 -1.68
N SER A 144 -22.06 -2.74 -1.75
CA SER A 144 -22.08 -3.88 -0.82
C SER A 144 -20.71 -4.57 -0.68
N ASP A 145 -20.06 -4.85 -1.81
CA ASP A 145 -18.76 -5.54 -1.83
C ASP A 145 -17.63 -4.63 -1.29
N ARG A 146 -17.71 -3.34 -1.58
CA ARG A 146 -16.78 -2.32 -1.07
C ARG A 146 -16.88 -2.18 0.45
N GLU A 147 -18.09 -2.06 0.98
CA GLU A 147 -18.34 -1.96 2.42
C GLU A 147 -17.85 -3.20 3.16
N THR A 148 -18.09 -4.39 2.61
CA THR A 148 -17.61 -5.65 3.19
C THR A 148 -16.08 -5.69 3.28
N GLN A 149 -15.38 -5.30 2.21
CA GLN A 149 -13.90 -5.32 2.16
C GLN A 149 -13.26 -4.28 3.11
N LEU A 150 -13.92 -3.14 3.30
CA LEU A 150 -13.43 -2.03 4.12
C LEU A 150 -13.93 -2.06 5.57
N SER A 151 -14.83 -2.99 5.90
CA SER A 151 -15.35 -3.18 7.26
C SER A 151 -14.23 -3.37 8.29
N GLY A 152 -14.40 -2.80 9.50
CA GLY A 152 -13.44 -2.98 10.60
C GLY A 152 -12.17 -2.12 10.51
N LEU A 153 -12.11 -1.15 9.59
CA LEU A 153 -11.03 -0.17 9.59
C LEU A 153 -11.13 0.81 10.77
N PRO A 154 -9.99 1.30 11.29
CA PRO A 154 -9.99 2.40 12.25
C PRO A 154 -10.67 3.64 11.64
N LYS A 155 -11.30 4.49 12.46
CA LYS A 155 -11.93 5.75 12.00
C LYS A 155 -10.95 6.69 11.29
N SER A 156 -9.67 6.60 11.65
CA SER A 156 -8.61 7.34 10.97
C SER A 156 -8.37 6.86 9.54
N HIS A 157 -9.04 5.79 9.08
CA HIS A 157 -9.02 5.20 7.73
C HIS A 157 -10.43 5.10 7.14
N THR A 158 -11.30 6.08 7.40
CA THR A 158 -12.66 6.12 6.82
C THR A 158 -13.01 7.51 6.30
N TRP A 159 -12.01 8.34 5.96
CA TRP A 159 -12.20 9.74 5.57
C TRP A 159 -12.90 9.94 4.20
N TRP A 160 -13.07 8.86 3.44
CA TRP A 160 -13.79 8.83 2.16
C TRP A 160 -15.27 8.43 2.29
N PHE A 161 -15.79 8.30 3.51
CA PHE A 161 -17.22 8.03 3.76
C PHE A 161 -18.07 9.31 3.94
N ASN A 162 -17.50 10.49 3.71
CA ASN A 162 -18.16 11.77 3.95
C ASN A 162 -18.74 12.35 2.68
#